data_AF-R2SKT7-F1
#
_entry.id   AF-R2SKT7-F1
#
_cell.length_a   1.000
_cell.length_b   1.000
_cell.length_c   1.000
_cell.angle_alpha   90.00
_cell.angle_beta   90.00
_cell.angle_gamma   90.00
#
_symmetry.space_group_name_H-M   'P 1'
#
loop_
_entity.id
_entity.type
_entity.pdbx_description
1 polymer ?
#
loop_
_entity_poly.entity_id
_entity_poly.type
_entity_poly.pdbx_seq_one_letter_code
_entity_poly.pdbx_strand_id
1 'polypeptide(L)' 'MPKEKAVEKTFEESLIELEEIVQRLERGDVPLEEALAAFQEGMVLSKQCQDTLEKAEKTLTKVMTENNEEVSFEESEDN' A
#
# COMPACT_ATOMS: atom_id res chain seq x y z
N MET A 1 20.49 20.70 10.87
CA MET A 1 19.06 20.96 10.60
C MET A 1 18.34 19.64 10.76
N PRO A 2 17.34 19.49 11.65
CA PRO A 2 16.59 18.26 11.74
C PRO A 2 15.73 18.15 10.46
N LYS A 3 15.88 17.04 9.73
CA LYS A 3 15.03 16.76 8.56
C LYS A 3 13.61 16.57 9.07
N GLU A 4 12.73 17.45 8.62
CA GLU A 4 11.29 17.41 8.84
C GLU A 4 10.80 16.01 8.45
N LYS A 5 10.23 15.26 9.41
CA LYS A 5 9.67 13.94 9.13
C LYS A 5 8.55 14.14 8.13
N ALA A 6 8.72 13.65 6.90
CA ALA A 6 7.63 13.52 5.96
C ALA A 6 6.51 12.76 6.67
N VAL A 7 5.33 13.37 6.75
CA VAL A 7 4.13 12.70 7.22
C VAL A 7 3.82 11.63 6.18
N GLU A 8 4.01 10.36 6.53
CA GLU A 8 3.61 9.24 5.66
C GLU A 8 2.08 9.28 5.53
N LYS A 9 1.58 9.24 4.29
CA LYS A 9 0.15 9.15 4.00
C LYS A 9 -0.40 7.83 4.53
N THR A 10 -1.65 7.85 4.95
CA THR A 10 -2.39 6.64 5.30
C THR A 10 -2.66 5.77 4.05
N PHE A 11 -3.07 4.52 4.27
CA PHE A 11 -3.47 3.62 3.19
C PHE A 11 -4.63 4.21 2.39
N GLU A 12 -5.66 4.70 3.08
CA GLU A 12 -6.87 5.27 2.48
C GLU A 12 -6.55 6.51 1.65
N GLU A 13 -5.68 7.39 2.14
CA GLU A 13 -5.24 8.58 1.38
C GLU A 13 -4.47 8.19 0.12
N SER A 14 -3.59 7.19 0.21
CA SER A 14 -2.80 6.71 -0.94
C SER A 14 -3.70 6.03 -1.99
N LEU A 15 -4.73 5.33 -1.54
CA LEU A 15 -5.71 4.68 -2.41
C LEU A 15 -6.56 5.72 -3.16
N ILE A 16 -7.05 6.76 -2.46
CA ILE A 16 -7.82 7.85 -3.08
C ILE A 16 -6.99 8.55 -4.17
N GLU A 17 -5.73 8.87 -3.89
CA GLU A 17 -4.85 9.51 -4.88
C GLU A 17 -4.60 8.62 -6.11
N LEU A 18 -4.44 7.31 -5.90
CA LEU A 18 -4.32 6.34 -6.98
C LEU A 18 -5.59 6.31 -7.85
N GLU A 19 -6.78 6.32 -7.23
CA GLU A 19 -8.06 6.38 -7.95
C GLU A 19 -8.19 7.66 -8.78
N GLU A 20 -7.78 8.81 -8.24
CA GLU A 20 -7.78 10.09 -8.96
C GLU A 20 -6.83 10.06 -10.18
N ILE A 21 -5.65 9.45 -10.03
CA ILE A 21 -4.70 9.27 -11.13
C ILE A 21 -5.29 8.38 -12.23
N VAL A 22 -5.89 7.25 -11.87
CA VAL A 22 -6.53 6.34 -12.82
C VAL A 22 -7.64 7.08 -13.57
N GLN A 23 -8.54 7.77 -12.86
CA GLN A 23 -9.61 8.55 -13.49
C GLN A 23 -9.05 9.61 -14.44
N ARG A 24 -7.96 10.29 -14.06
CA ARG A 24 -7.31 11.28 -14.93
C ARG A 24 -6.77 10.66 -16.21
N LEU A 25 -6.11 9.50 -16.11
CA LEU A 25 -5.57 8.79 -17.28
C LEU A 25 -6.67 8.25 -18.19
N GLU A 26 -7.77 7.75 -17.62
CA GLU A 26 -8.91 7.20 -18.37
C GLU A 26 -9.68 8.26 -19.18
N ARG A 27 -9.68 9.53 -18.75
CA ARG A 27 -10.30 10.63 -19.52
C ARG A 27 -9.64 10.83 -20.88
N GLY A 28 -8.35 10.49 -21.02
CA GLY A 28 -7.63 10.56 -22.29
C GLY A 28 -7.40 11.97 -22.86
N ASP A 29 -7.71 13.02 -22.10
CA ASP A 29 -7.52 14.43 -22.45
C ASP A 29 -6.22 15.03 -21.89
N VAL A 30 -5.34 14.17 -21.38
CA VAL A 30 -4.08 14.53 -20.74
C VAL A 30 -2.93 14.48 -21.76
N PRO A 31 -2.07 15.53 -21.83
CA PRO A 31 -0.87 15.50 -22.66
C PRO A 31 0.01 14.29 -22.35
N LEU A 32 0.69 13.73 -23.36
CA LEU A 32 1.50 12.51 -23.22
C LEU A 32 2.53 12.59 -22.08
N GLU A 33 3.22 13.72 -21.95
CA GLU A 33 4.23 13.93 -20.91
C GLU A 33 3.61 13.89 -19.50
N GLU A 34 2.45 14.51 -19.32
CA GLU A 34 1.71 14.48 -18.07
C GLU A 34 1.13 13.08 -17.79
N ALA A 35 0.67 12.37 -18.82
CA ALA A 35 0.17 11.01 -18.69
C ALA A 35 1.28 10.05 -18.25
N LEU A 36 2.50 10.21 -18.76
CA LEU A 36 3.67 9.43 -18.33
C LEU A 36 4.04 9.72 -16.88
N ALA A 37 3.99 10.99 -16.46
CA ALA A 37 4.26 11.37 -15.07
C ALA A 37 3.19 10.79 -14.12
N ALA A 38 1.91 10.96 -14.44
CA ALA A 38 0.80 10.42 -13.66
C ALA A 38 0.84 8.88 -13.60
N PHE A 39 1.22 8.21 -14.69
CA PHE A 39 1.41 6.76 -14.68
C PHE A 39 2.54 6.32 -13.72
N GLN A 40 3.69 7.00 -13.74
CA GLN A 40 4.79 6.70 -12.82
C GLN A 40 4.39 6.89 -11.36
N GLU A 41 3.68 7.98 -11.07
CA GLU A 41 3.14 8.25 -9.74
C GLU A 41 2.15 7.16 -9.29
N GLY A 42 1.22 6.79 -10.17
CA GLY A 42 0.26 5.70 -9.91
C GLY A 42 0.95 4.36 -9.65
N MET A 43 2.04 4.05 -10.36
CA MET A 43 2.83 2.84 -10.12
C MET A 43 3.49 2.83 -8.73
N VAL A 44 3.97 3.98 -8.26
CA VAL A 44 4.55 4.11 -6.91
C VAL A 44 3.47 3.93 -5.84
N LEU A 45 2.33 4.61 -5.98
CA LEU A 45 1.21 4.50 -5.05
C LEU A 45 0.62 3.09 -5.02
N SER A 46 0.46 2.45 -6.18
CA SER A 46 -0.01 1.06 -6.28
C SER A 46 0.91 0.12 -5.53
N LYS A 47 2.24 0.30 -5.65
CA LYS A 47 3.20 -0.51 -4.90
C LYS A 47 3.10 -0.27 -3.40
N GLN A 48 2.98 0.98 -2.96
CA GLN A 48 2.82 1.31 -1.54
C GLN A 48 1.54 0.71 -0.93
N CYS A 49 0.44 0.75 -1.67
CA CYS A 49 -0.81 0.12 -1.25
C CYS A 49 -0.64 -1.40 -1.11
N GLN A 50 -0.02 -2.05 -2.10
CA GLN A 50 0.27 -3.48 -2.05
C GLN A 50 1.16 -3.84 -0.85
N ASP A 51 2.28 -3.13 -0.67
CA ASP A 51 3.21 -3.36 0.44
C ASP A 51 2.50 -3.21 1.81
N THR A 52 1.58 -2.26 1.92
CA THR A 52 0.78 -2.03 3.13
C THR A 52 -0.17 -3.20 3.40
N LEU A 53 -0.87 -3.68 2.38
CA LEU A 53 -1.76 -4.84 2.48
C LEU A 53 -0.98 -6.12 2.82
N GLU A 54 0.15 -6.37 2.18
CA GLU A 54 1.01 -7.52 2.49
C GLU A 54 1.52 -7.48 3.93
N LYS A 55 1.84 -6.30 4.46
CA LYS A 55 2.24 -6.13 5.86
C LYS A 55 1.07 -6.41 6.81
N ALA A 56 -0.13 -5.93 6.47
CA ALA A 56 -1.32 -6.19 7.27
C ALA A 56 -1.65 -7.69 7.27
N GLU A 57 -1.62 -8.34 6.11
CA GLU A 57 -1.82 -9.78 5.96
C GLU A 57 -0.81 -10.58 6.79
N LYS A 58 0.49 -10.28 6.67
CA LYS A 58 1.53 -10.92 7.51
C LYS A 58 1.28 -10.73 9.00
N THR A 59 0.76 -9.58 9.41
CA THR A 59 0.44 -9.31 10.82
C THR A 59 -0.74 -10.18 11.29
N LEU A 60 -1.72 -10.42 10.42
CA LEU A 60 -2.88 -11.29 10.73
C LEU A 60 -2.50 -12.77 10.70
N THR A 61 -1.63 -13.18 9.78
CA THR A 61 -1.17 -14.57 9.69
C THR A 61 -0.15 -14.94 10.76
N LYS A 62 0.22 -14.04 11.66
CA LYS A 62 1.13 -14.30 12.76
C LYS A 62 0.38 -14.15 14.07
N VAL A 63 0.06 -15.27 14.71
CA VAL A 63 -0.55 -15.27 16.04
C VAL A 63 0.53 -15.56 17.08
N MET A 64 0.49 -14.79 18.16
CA MET A 64 1.37 -14.99 19.31
C MET A 64 0.72 -16.01 20.23
N THR A 65 1.40 -17.13 20.47
CA THR A 65 0.90 -18.16 21.41
C THR A 65 1.04 -17.68 22.86
N GLU A 66 0.37 -18.36 23.79
CA GLU A 66 0.52 -18.09 25.23
C GLU A 66 1.98 -18.25 25.73
N ASN A 67 2.80 -19.00 24.97
CA ASN A 67 4.22 -19.21 25.24
C ASN A 67 5.12 -18.13 24.63
N ASN A 68 4.54 -17.07 24.05
CA ASN A 68 5.25 -15.99 23.37
C ASN A 68 6.02 -16.45 22.13
N GLU A 69 5.56 -17.53 21.48
CA GLU A 69 6.08 -18.01 20.20
C GLU A 69 5.22 -17.46 19.06
N GLU A 70 5.88 -17.05 17.98
CA GLU A 70 5.24 -16.56 16.76
C GLU A 70 4.91 -17.75 15.85
N VAL A 71 3.63 -18.07 15.69
CA VAL A 71 3.17 -19.18 14.83
C VAL A 71 2.40 -18.64 13.63
N SER A 72 2.46 -19.36 12.51
CA SER A 72 1.61 -19.06 11.36
C SER A 72 0.16 -19.38 11.72
N PHE A 73 -0.77 -18.48 11.40
CA PHE A 73 -2.21 -18.67 11.62
C PHE A 73 -2.72 -19.91 10.89
N GLU A 74 -2.15 -20.23 9.73
CA GLU A 74 -2.45 -21.42 8.93
C GLU A 74 -2.02 -22.73 9.63
N GLU A 75 -1.05 -22.68 10.54
CA GLU A 75 -0.58 -23.86 11.30
C GLU A 75 -1.44 -24.12 12.56
N SER A 76 -2.35 -23.19 12.91
CA SER A 76 -3.16 -23.28 14.13
C SER A 76 -4.50 -24.01 13.97
N GLU A 77 -4.93 -24.33 12.75
CA GLU A 77 -6.20 -25.03 12.47
C GLU A 77 -6.10 -26.58 12.46
N ASP A 78 -4.89 -27.14 12.60
CA ASP A 78 -4.62 -28.58 12.44
C ASP A 78 -4.44 -29.38 13.77
N ASN A 79 -4.91 -28.87 14.92
CA ASN A 79 -4.78 -29.58 16.22
C ASN A 79 -6.11 -29.78 16.98
#